data_AF-A0A925JG79-F1
#
_entry.id   AF-A0A925JG79-F1
#
_cell.length_a   1.000
_cell.length_b   1.000
_cell.length_c   1.000
_cell.angle_alpha   90.00
_cell.angle_beta   90.00
_cell.angle_gamma   90.00
#
_symmetry.space_group_name_H-M   'P 1'
#
loop_
_entity.id
_entity.type
_entity.pdbx_description
1 polymer ?
#
loop_
_entity_poly.entity_id
_entity_poly.type
_entity_poly.pdbx_seq_one_letter_code
_entity_poly.pdbx_strand_id
1 'polypeptide(L)' 'MAVRDIFGKALTDFYQNQQKGKLSLHNTYGRAEEMPLDVFFRDKDEMPDLELYALGKCRGTVLDIGAGVGSHALI' A
#
# COMPACT_ATOMS: atom_id res chain seq x y z
N MET A 1 8.76 -4.55 23.53
CA MET A 1 7.95 -3.39 23.07
C MET A 1 7.38 -3.75 21.72
N ALA A 2 6.06 -3.85 21.57
CA ALA A 2 5.47 -4.00 20.23
C ALA A 2 5.79 -2.73 19.44
N VAL A 3 6.53 -2.87 18.34
CA VAL A 3 6.63 -1.81 17.34
C VAL A 3 5.19 -1.51 16.92
N ARG A 4 4.75 -0.27 17.14
CA ARG A 4 3.40 0.17 16.84
C ARG A 4 3.31 0.39 15.33
N ASP A 5 3.10 -0.68 14.58
CA ASP A 5 2.84 -0.62 13.14
C ASP A 5 1.41 -0.15 12.89
N ILE A 6 1.23 1.16 12.91
CA ILE A 6 -0.06 1.80 12.66
C ILE A 6 -0.49 1.58 11.20
N PHE A 7 0.48 1.53 10.28
CA PHE A 7 0.22 1.38 8.86
C PHE A 7 -0.30 -0.02 8.54
N GLY A 8 0.40 -1.07 8.94
CA GLY A 8 -0.04 -2.45 8.77
C GLY A 8 -1.35 -2.74 9.49
N LYS A 9 -1.57 -2.14 10.67
CA LYS A 9 -2.89 -2.24 11.35
C LYS A 9 -4.00 -1.61 10.51
N ALA A 10 -3.80 -0.41 9.96
CA ALA A 10 -4.82 0.26 9.15
C ALA A 10 -5.18 -0.56 7.90
N LEU A 11 -4.18 -1.11 7.22
CA LEU A 11 -4.37 -1.98 6.05
C LEU A 11 -5.10 -3.27 6.42
N THR A 12 -4.74 -3.89 7.55
CA THR A 12 -5.41 -5.11 8.04
C THR A 12 -6.86 -4.85 8.38
N ASP A 13 -7.15 -3.76 9.09
CA ASP A 13 -8.52 -3.39 9.45
C ASP A 13 -9.36 -3.08 8.20
N PHE A 14 -8.77 -2.42 7.19
CA PHE A 14 -9.43 -2.17 5.90
C PHE A 14 -9.78 -3.48 5.20
N TYR A 15 -8.82 -4.39 5.05
CA TYR A 15 -9.01 -5.70 4.43
C TYR A 15 -10.09 -6.54 5.13
N GLN A 16 -10.16 -6.46 6.47
CA GLN A 16 -11.14 -7.20 7.26
C GLN A 16 -12.51 -6.51 7.36
N ASN A 17 -12.71 -5.35 6.71
CA ASN A 17 -13.89 -4.49 6.87
C ASN A 17 -14.15 -4.08 8.33
N GLN A 18 -13.08 -3.88 9.11
CA GLN A 18 -13.10 -3.50 10.53
C GLN A 18 -12.53 -2.10 10.78
N GLN A 19 -12.41 -1.27 9.74
CA GLN A 19 -11.86 0.08 9.85
C GLN A 19 -12.71 0.95 10.79
N LYS A 20 -12.08 1.50 11.84
CA LYS A 20 -12.71 2.39 12.83
C LYS A 20 -12.21 3.84 12.77
N GLY A 21 -11.34 4.17 11.82
CA GLY A 21 -10.71 5.48 11.71
C GLY A 21 -9.93 5.63 10.42
N LYS A 22 -9.22 6.75 10.30
CA LYS A 22 -8.45 7.11 9.12
C LYS A 22 -6.95 7.00 9.35
N LEU A 23 -6.20 6.80 8.27
CA LEU A 23 -4.76 6.87 8.27
C LEU A 23 -4.34 8.31 7.97
N SER A 24 -3.69 8.98 8.94
CA SER A 24 -3.20 10.35 8.76
C SER A 24 -1.71 10.37 8.45
N LEU A 25 -1.32 11.12 7.42
CA LEU A 25 0.07 11.41 7.09
C LEU A 25 0.47 12.75 7.72
N HIS A 26 1.57 12.72 8.46
CA HIS A 26 2.19 13.92 9.01
C HIS A 26 3.52 14.13 8.29
N ASN A 27 3.59 15.17 7.47
CA ASN A 27 4.79 15.59 6.78
C ASN A 27 5.34 16.90 7.39
N THR A 28 6.55 17.30 7.00
CA THR A 28 7.21 18.51 7.54
C THR A 28 6.80 19.80 6.82
N TYR A 29 6.09 19.69 5.70
CA TYR A 29 5.83 20.80 4.77
C TYR A 29 4.36 21.21 4.71
N GLY A 30 3.49 20.60 5.50
CA GLY A 30 2.05 20.86 5.40
C GLY A 30 1.26 20.46 6.65
N ARG A 31 -0.06 20.55 6.51
CA ARG A 31 -1.00 20.01 7.50
C ARG A 31 -1.09 18.50 7.32
N ALA A 32 -1.51 17.82 8.38
CA ALA A 32 -1.79 16.40 8.29
C ALA A 32 -2.89 16.15 7.27
N GLU A 33 -2.67 15.17 6.39
CA GLU A 33 -3.60 14.78 5.34
C GLU A 33 -4.05 13.33 5.54
N GLU A 34 -5.19 12.98 4.96
CA GLU A 34 -5.75 11.63 5.03
C GLU A 34 -5.22 10.79 3.88
N MET A 35 -4.66 9.62 4.19
CA MET A 35 -4.23 8.63 3.21
C MET A 35 -5.39 7.69 2.88
N PRO A 36 -5.91 7.68 1.64
CA PRO A 36 -6.88 6.69 1.20
C PRO A 36 -6.28 5.29 1.31
N LEU A 37 -7.01 4.34 1.92
CA LEU A 37 -6.51 2.98 2.12
C LEU A 37 -6.75 2.07 0.92
N ASP A 38 -7.82 2.34 0.17
CA ASP A 38 -8.21 1.66 -1.07
C ASP A 38 -7.10 1.70 -2.13
N VAL A 39 -6.34 2.80 -2.21
CA VAL A 39 -5.22 2.93 -3.16
C VAL A 39 -4.14 1.86 -3.01
N PHE A 40 -4.01 1.22 -1.84
CA PHE A 40 -3.07 0.13 -1.61
C PHE A 40 -3.60 -1.21 -2.15
N PHE A 41 -4.93 -1.36 -2.23
CA PHE A 41 -5.62 -2.55 -2.72
C PHE A 41 -6.01 -2.45 -4.20
N ARG A 42 -5.45 -1.46 -4.91
CA ARG A 42 -5.67 -1.22 -6.34
C ARG A 42 -5.31 -2.44 -7.18
N ASP A 43 -6.04 -2.63 -8.27
CA ASP A 43 -5.72 -3.66 -9.26
C ASP A 43 -4.73 -3.17 -10.32
N LYS A 44 -4.42 -4.04 -11.29
CA LYS A 44 -3.48 -3.75 -12.37
C LYS A 44 -3.93 -2.57 -13.25
N ASP A 45 -5.24 -2.39 -13.46
CA ASP A 45 -5.76 -1.36 -14.35
C ASP A 45 -5.69 0.04 -13.71
N GLU A 46 -5.58 0.09 -12.38
CA GLU A 46 -5.41 1.30 -11.58
C GLU A 46 -3.93 1.65 -11.30
N MET A 47 -2.98 0.79 -11.71
CA MET A 47 -1.55 1.05 -11.50
C MET A 47 -1.01 2.12 -12.46
N PRO A 48 -0.13 3.02 -11.98
CA PRO A 48 0.61 3.93 -12.86
C PRO A 48 1.39 3.22 -13.96
N ASP A 49 1.50 3.85 -15.13
CA ASP A 49 2.24 3.32 -16.29
C ASP A 49 3.67 2.86 -15.96
N LEU A 50 4.34 3.54 -15.03
CA LEU A 50 5.69 3.19 -14.60
C LEU A 50 5.75 1.87 -13.84
N GLU A 51 4.75 1.58 -13.01
CA GLU A 51 4.64 0.31 -12.30
C GLU A 51 4.39 -0.82 -13.29
N LEU A 52 3.43 -0.64 -14.21
CA LEU A 52 3.12 -1.61 -15.27
C LEU A 52 4.32 -1.88 -16.18
N TYR A 53 5.07 -0.84 -16.55
CA TYR A 53 6.30 -0.98 -17.32
C TYR A 53 7.34 -1.82 -16.57
N ALA A 54 7.58 -1.53 -15.28
CA ALA A 54 8.54 -2.26 -14.46
C ALA A 54 8.16 -3.73 -14.31
N LEU A 55 6.89 -4.01 -14.00
CA LEU A 55 6.32 -5.36 -13.93
C LEU A 55 6.51 -6.13 -15.24
N GLY A 56 6.32 -5.48 -16.40
CA GLY A 56 6.58 -6.07 -17.70
C GLY A 56 8.05 -6.44 -17.98
N LYS A 57 8.99 -5.95 -17.16
CA LYS A 57 10.42 -6.33 -17.22
C LYS A 57 10.81 -7.41 -16.21
N CYS A 58 9.97 -7.69 -15.21
CA CYS A 58 10.23 -8.72 -14.21
C CYS A 58 10.19 -10.13 -14.83
N ARG A 59 11.27 -10.90 -14.69
CA ARG A 59 11.41 -12.27 -15.23
C ARG A 59 12.26 -13.12 -14.32
N GLY A 60 11.97 -14.42 -14.24
CA GLY A 60 12.70 -15.35 -13.38
C GLY A 60 12.36 -15.15 -11.89
N THR A 61 13.37 -15.23 -11.03
CA THR A 61 13.21 -14.98 -9.59
C THR A 61 13.17 -13.48 -9.31
N VAL A 62 12.04 -12.99 -8.83
CA VAL A 62 11.78 -11.57 -8.58
C VAL A 62 11.63 -11.32 -7.08
N LEU A 63 12.24 -10.24 -6.58
CA LEU A 63 12.07 -9.75 -5.21
C LEU A 63 11.25 -8.45 -5.25
N ASP A 64 10.11 -8.45 -4.56
CA ASP A 64 9.28 -7.27 -4.33
C ASP A 64 9.63 -6.66 -2.95
N ILE A 65 10.37 -5.56 -2.97
CA ILE A 65 10.86 -4.90 -1.74
C ILE A 65 9.77 -3.96 -1.22
N GLY A 66 9.28 -4.24 -0.01
CA GLY A 66 8.23 -3.44 0.59
C GLY A 66 6.85 -3.73 0.01
N ALA A 67 6.59 -4.99 -0.34
CA ALA A 67 5.37 -5.47 -1.01
C ALA A 67 4.03 -5.07 -0.37
N GLY A 68 4.02 -4.59 0.88
CA GLY A 68 2.81 -4.08 1.54
C GLY A 68 1.68 -5.10 1.56
N VAL A 69 0.53 -4.76 0.97
CA VAL A 69 -0.63 -5.67 0.84
C VAL A 69 -0.52 -6.65 -0.33
N GLY A 70 0.59 -6.61 -1.08
CA GLY A 70 0.89 -7.52 -2.18
C GLY A 70 0.33 -7.11 -3.54
N SER A 71 0.02 -5.83 -3.76
CA SER A 71 -0.60 -5.35 -5.01
C SER A 71 0.23 -5.72 -6.26
N HIS A 72 1.55 -5.70 -6.19
CA HIS A 72 2.44 -6.13 -7.28
C HIS A 72 2.65 -7.64 -7.36
N ALA A 73 2.54 -8.36 -6.24
CA ALA A 73 2.83 -9.78 -6.17
C ALA A 73 1.61 -10.67 -6.51
N LEU A 74 0.40 -10.13 -6.41
CA LEU A 74 -0.87 -10.85 -6.60
C LEU A 74 -1.50 -10.68 -7.99
N ILE A 75 -0.85 -9.91 -8.87
CA ILE A 75 -1.27 -9.66 -10.27
C ILE A 75 -0.68 -10.65 -11.28
#